data_AF-A0A9W6KXU7-F1
#
_entry.id   AF-A0A9W6KXU7-F1
#
_cell.length_a   1.000
_cell.length_b   1.000
_cell.length_c   1.000
_cell.angle_alpha   90.00
_cell.angle_beta   90.00
_cell.angle_gamma   90.00
#
_symmetry.space_group_name_H-M   'P 1'
#
loop_
_entity.id
_entity.type
_entity.pdbx_description
1 polymer ?
#
loop_
_entity_poly.entity_id
_entity_poly.type
_entity_poly.pdbx_seq_one_letter_code
_entity_poly.pdbx_strand_id
1 'polypeptide(L)'
;MLTTAPFAPARHLDPLLSVQGSRDRYHCPDLVSLDRHLARLRGRIARDAGRAPAAVATWQADLDRLLERRAWLTLPVALDRAA
;
A
#
# COMPACT_ATOMS: atom_id res chain seq x y z
N MET A 1 -5.02 15.20 -38.02
CA MET A 1 -6.14 14.94 -37.08
C MET A 1 -5.57 14.29 -35.83
N LEU A 2 -5.37 15.05 -34.76
CA LEU A 2 -4.86 14.54 -33.48
C LEU A 2 -6.07 14.12 -32.65
N THR A 3 -6.24 12.81 -32.45
CA THR A 3 -7.32 12.29 -31.60
C THR A 3 -7.04 12.70 -30.15
N THR A 4 -7.90 13.56 -29.60
CA THR A 4 -7.89 13.89 -28.17
C THR A 4 -8.44 12.65 -27.47
N ALA A 5 -7.56 11.87 -26.83
CA ALA A 5 -8.00 10.85 -25.90
C ALA A 5 -8.81 11.55 -24.80
N PRO A 6 -10.04 11.10 -24.48
CA PRO A 6 -10.79 11.68 -23.38
C PRO A 6 -9.98 11.44 -22.11
N PHE A 7 -9.62 12.54 -21.44
CA PHE A 7 -9.03 12.54 -20.12
C PHE A 7 -10.05 11.90 -19.18
N ALA A 8 -9.99 10.57 -19.04
CA ALA A 8 -10.70 9.88 -17.98
C ALA A 8 -10.22 10.52 -16.68
N PRO A 9 -11.11 10.95 -15.77
CA PRO A 9 -10.66 11.45 -14.49
C PRO A 9 -9.89 10.31 -13.85
N ALA A 10 -8.56 10.43 -13.82
CA ALA A 10 -7.77 9.70 -12.88
C ALA A 10 -8.46 10.00 -11.56
N ARG A 11 -9.15 9.01 -10.99
CA ARG A 11 -9.53 9.05 -9.58
C ARG A 11 -8.19 9.10 -8.90
N HIS A 12 -7.67 10.32 -8.77
CA HIS A 12 -6.37 10.64 -8.21
C HIS A 12 -6.59 10.31 -6.75
N LEU A 13 -6.42 9.03 -6.44
CA LEU A 13 -6.34 8.57 -5.08
C LEU A 13 -5.22 9.39 -4.51
N ASP A 14 -5.57 10.17 -3.49
CA ASP A 14 -4.66 11.08 -2.83
C ASP A 14 -3.36 10.29 -2.55
N PRO A 15 -2.18 10.79 -2.97
CA PRO A 15 -0.93 10.08 -2.79
C PRO A 15 -0.63 9.83 -1.30
N LEU A 16 -1.24 10.60 -0.40
CA LEU A 16 -1.18 10.37 1.05
C LEU A 16 -2.08 9.21 1.49
N LEU A 17 -3.07 8.81 0.70
CA LEU A 17 -3.99 7.71 1.00
C LEU A 17 -3.65 6.44 0.21
N SER A 18 -2.52 6.43 -0.51
CA SER A 18 -2.12 5.31 -1.36
C SER A 18 -0.67 4.88 -1.12
N VAL A 19 -0.45 3.56 -1.02
CA VAL A 19 0.90 2.98 -0.95
C VAL A 19 1.20 2.28 -2.27
N GLN A 20 2.33 2.61 -2.89
CA GLN A 20 2.77 1.97 -4.13
C GLN A 20 3.48 0.64 -3.82
N GLY A 21 2.83 -0.46 -4.19
CA GLY A 21 3.44 -1.79 -4.21
C GLY A 21 4.24 -2.02 -5.49
N SER A 22 4.88 -3.19 -5.54
CA SER A 22 5.75 -3.64 -6.62
C SER A 22 4.96 -4.02 -7.87
N ARG A 23 3.71 -4.45 -7.70
CA ARG A 23 2.77 -4.74 -8.80
C ARG A 23 1.46 -3.97 -8.70
N ASP A 24 1.00 -3.74 -7.49
CA ASP A 24 -0.31 -3.13 -7.23
C ASP A 24 -0.16 -1.81 -6.47
N ARG A 25 -1.18 -0.95 -6.56
CA ARG A 25 -1.32 0.22 -5.69
C ARG A 25 -2.36 -0.08 -4.62
N TYR A 26 -1.99 0.08 -3.36
CA TYR A 26 -2.87 -0.14 -2.21
C TYR A 26 -3.54 1.17 -1.82
N HIS A 27 -4.87 1.21 -1.89
CA HIS A 27 -5.65 2.33 -1.36
C HIS A 27 -5.90 2.12 0.14
N CYS A 28 -5.32 2.98 0.96
CA CYS A 28 -5.29 2.91 2.42
C CYS A 28 -5.69 4.27 3.03
N PRO A 29 -6.99 4.64 2.98
CA PRO A 29 -7.45 5.91 3.53
C PRO A 29 -7.40 5.99 5.07
N ASP A 30 -7.30 4.84 5.74
CA ASP A 30 -7.31 4.71 7.19
C ASP A 30 -6.55 3.44 7.62
N LEU A 31 -6.26 3.31 8.92
CA LEU A 31 -5.53 2.16 9.47
C LEU A 31 -6.26 0.82 9.27
N VAL A 32 -7.59 0.80 9.28
CA VAL A 32 -8.38 -0.44 9.07
C VAL A 32 -8.25 -0.91 7.63
N SER A 33 -8.30 0.01 6.67
CA SER A 33 -8.04 -0.29 5.25
C SER A 33 -6.63 -0.83 5.04
N LEU A 34 -5.64 -0.28 5.74
CA LEU A 34 -4.25 -0.76 5.70
C LEU A 34 -4.12 -2.17 6.30
N ASP A 35 -4.67 -2.40 7.50
CA ASP A 35 -4.62 -3.70 8.18
C ASP A 35 -5.32 -4.81 7.36
N ARG A 36 -6.38 -4.47 6.61
CA ARG A 36 -7.04 -5.39 5.68
C ARG A 36 -6.10 -5.83 4.54
N HIS A 37 -5.34 -4.91 3.95
CA HIS A 37 -4.38 -5.25 2.90
C HIS A 37 -3.24 -6.12 3.45
N LEU A 38 -2.74 -5.80 4.64
CA LEU A 38 -1.75 -6.62 5.34
C LEU A 38 -2.26 -8.05 5.56
N ALA A 39 -3.46 -8.22 6.11
CA ALA A 39 -4.06 -9.54 6.33
C ALA A 39 -4.20 -10.32 5.02
N ARG A 40 -4.62 -9.66 3.94
CA ARG A 40 -4.76 -10.28 2.60
C ARG A 40 -3.42 -10.74 2.04
N LEU A 41 -2.37 -9.93 2.15
CA LEU A 41 -1.02 -10.27 1.70
C LEU A 41 -0.44 -11.44 2.51
N ARG A 42 -0.60 -11.43 3.84
CA ARG A 42 -0.19 -12.55 4.70
C ARG A 42 -0.87 -13.86 4.29
N GLY A 43 -2.18 -13.81 4.02
CA GLY A 43 -2.93 -14.97 3.55
C GLY A 43 -2.43 -15.49 2.19
N ARG A 44 -2.13 -14.59 1.24
CA ARG A 44 -1.54 -14.97 -0.07
C ARG A 44 -0.16 -15.61 0.09
N ILE A 45 0.72 -15.01 0.87
CA ILE A 45 2.05 -15.55 1.16
C ILE A 45 1.93 -16.94 1.78
N ALA A 46 1.10 -17.11 2.81
CA ALA A 46 0.92 -18.41 3.46
C ALA A 46 0.40 -19.48 2.50
N ARG A 47 -0.52 -19.11 1.60
CA ARG A 47 -1.10 -20.05 0.62
C ARG A 47 -0.13 -20.45 -0.48
N ASP A 48 0.69 -19.50 -0.94
CA ASP A 48 1.47 -19.65 -2.17
C ASP A 48 2.99 -19.78 -1.91
N ALA A 49 3.42 -19.81 -0.64
CA ALA A 49 4.81 -19.93 -0.16
C ALA A 49 5.63 -21.03 -0.88
N GLY A 50 5.04 -22.18 -1.15
CA GLY A 50 5.71 -23.30 -1.82
C GLY A 50 5.50 -23.35 -3.35
N ARG A 51 4.55 -22.58 -3.90
CA ARG A 51 4.13 -22.70 -5.30
C ARG A 51 4.71 -21.60 -6.19
N ALA A 52 4.97 -20.42 -5.63
CA ALA A 52 5.44 -19.26 -6.38
C ALA A 52 6.42 -18.40 -5.57
N PRO A 53 7.66 -18.87 -5.33
CA PRO A 53 8.62 -18.17 -4.45
C PRO A 53 8.95 -16.75 -4.92
N ALA A 54 9.01 -16.50 -6.23
CA ALA A 54 9.23 -15.14 -6.76
C ALA A 54 8.04 -14.19 -6.49
N ALA A 55 6.80 -14.71 -6.52
CA ALA A 55 5.62 -13.91 -6.19
C ALA A 55 5.56 -13.62 -4.68
N VAL A 56 5.96 -14.59 -3.86
CA VAL A 56 6.06 -14.45 -2.40
C VAL A 56 7.06 -13.37 -2.01
N ALA A 57 8.25 -13.36 -2.60
CA ALA A 57 9.24 -12.30 -2.38
C ALA A 57 8.68 -10.90 -2.74
N THR A 58 7.94 -10.82 -3.84
CA THR A 58 7.27 -9.57 -4.26
C THR A 58 6.23 -9.13 -3.23
N TRP A 59 5.40 -10.06 -2.73
CA TRP A 59 4.39 -9.76 -1.73
C TRP A 59 4.99 -9.44 -0.36
N GLN A 60 6.13 -10.03 0.00
CA GLN A 60 6.86 -9.69 1.22
C GLN A 60 7.34 -8.24 1.17
N ALA A 61 7.96 -7.82 0.07
CA ALA A 61 8.38 -6.43 -0.13
C ALA A 61 7.19 -5.44 -0.04
N ASP A 62 6.03 -5.82 -0.59
CA ASP A 62 4.81 -5.02 -0.49
C ASP A 62 4.29 -4.95 0.96
N LEU A 63 4.43 -6.05 1.71
CA LEU A 63 4.05 -6.13 3.12
C LEU A 63 4.91 -5.21 3.99
N ASP A 64 6.24 -5.20 3.76
CA ASP A 64 7.18 -4.32 4.46
C ASP A 64 6.82 -2.84 4.23
N ARG A 65 6.50 -2.44 2.99
CA ARG A 65 6.06 -1.06 2.69
C ARG A 65 4.77 -0.68 3.41
N LEU A 66 3.80 -1.60 3.49
CA LEU A 66 2.55 -1.34 4.21
C LEU A 66 2.77 -1.24 5.72
N LEU A 67 3.67 -2.05 6.28
CA LEU A 67 4.05 -1.96 7.69
C LEU A 67 4.78 -0.65 8.00
N GLU A 68 5.69 -0.22 7.13
CA GLU A 68 6.35 1.07 7.25
C GLU A 68 5.32 2.21 7.23
N ARG A 69 4.37 2.20 6.28
CA ARG A 69 3.28 3.19 6.25
C ARG A 69 2.47 3.19 7.53
N ARG A 70 2.14 2.00 8.07
CA ARG A 70 1.42 1.86 9.33
C ARG A 70 2.21 2.50 10.47
N ALA A 71 3.50 2.20 10.56
CA ALA A 71 4.39 2.78 11.56
C ALA A 71 4.35 4.31 11.48
N TRP A 72 4.53 4.89 10.30
CA TRP A 72 4.44 6.34 10.06
C TRP A 72 3.12 6.97 10.53
N LEU A 73 1.98 6.30 10.30
CA LEU A 73 0.67 6.79 10.73
C LEU A 73 0.44 6.65 12.25
N THR A 74 1.13 5.71 12.89
CA THR A 74 1.04 5.45 14.34
C THR A 74 2.14 6.11 15.15
N LEU A 75 3.16 6.68 14.49
CA LEU A 75 4.15 7.49 15.16
C LEU A 75 3.39 8.62 15.86
N PRO A 76 3.59 8.84 17.16
CA PRO A 76 3.13 10.08 17.75
C PRO A 76 3.80 11.16 16.92
N VAL A 77 3.00 12.01 16.25
CA VAL A 77 3.53 13.26 15.70
C VAL A 77 4.23 13.87 16.91
N ALA A 78 5.55 13.96 16.86
CA ALA A 78 6.31 14.77 17.80
C ALA A 78 5.93 16.22 17.48
N LEU A 79 4.69 16.56 17.82
CA LEU A 79 4.14 17.89 17.82
C LEU A 79 4.75 18.50 19.07
N ASP A 80 5.95 19.04 18.88
CA ASP A 80 6.28 20.37 19.33
C ASP A 80 5.68 20.71 20.71
N ARG A 81 6.24 20.09 21.75
CA ARG A 81 6.34 20.78 23.03
C ARG A 81 7.78 21.22 23.17
N ALA A 82 8.05 22.38 22.59
CA ALA A 82 8.88 23.33 23.31
C ALA A 82 8.38 23.41 24.76
N ALA A 83 9.23 23.01 25.70
CA ALA A 83 9.18 23.39 27.10
C ALA A 83 10.62 23.65 27.54
#